data_AF-A0A7X5FA17-F1
#
_entry.id   AF-A0A7X5FA17-F1
#
_cell.length_a   1.000
_cell.length_b   1.000
_cell.length_c   1.000
_cell.angle_alpha   90.00
_cell.angle_beta   90.00
_cell.angle_gamma   90.00
#
_symmetry.space_group_name_H-M   'P 1'
#
loop_
_entity.id
_entity.type
_entity.pdbx_description
1 polymer ?
#
loop_
_entity_poly.entity_id
_entity_poly.type
_entity_poly.pdbx_seq_one_letter_code
_entity_poly.pdbx_strand_id
1 'polypeptide(L)'
;MKARAAAFTLIELLVVIVLIGILAVIAAPDYLKFRQKIDLKNSTSLLQTGFSEAYSQARSRSKHYFLEGNSGADHYLVFECDDYICTTRTAISNAASGSFQHPLEGNTLINSADFSVKFLAPHGDMQIVTPASTDPLTIILDNIGLTSDLTLYTKSGLVTTDTP
;
A
#
# COMPACT_ATOMS: atom_id res chain seq x y z
N MET A 1 -44.82 38.15 24.54
CA MET A 1 -44.23 37.25 25.55
C MET A 1 -42.74 37.14 25.27
N LYS A 2 -41.86 37.61 26.17
CA LYS A 2 -40.40 37.60 25.96
C LYS A 2 -39.85 36.22 26.33
N ALA A 3 -39.28 35.51 25.36
CA ALA A 3 -38.54 34.27 25.61
C ALA A 3 -37.31 34.59 26.46
N ARG A 4 -37.22 33.98 27.65
CA ARG A 4 -35.98 34.02 28.45
C ARG A 4 -34.96 33.14 27.74
N ALA A 5 -33.89 33.74 27.24
CA ALA A 5 -32.74 32.99 26.77
C ALA A 5 -32.16 32.21 27.96
N ALA A 6 -32.15 30.88 27.86
CA ALA A 6 -31.49 30.02 28.84
C ALA A 6 -29.98 30.25 28.70
N ALA A 7 -29.38 30.93 29.66
CA ALA A 7 -27.93 31.08 29.74
C ALA A 7 -27.34 29.80 30.35
N PHE A 8 -26.41 29.17 29.63
CA PHE A 8 -25.60 28.05 30.14
C PHE A 8 -24.88 28.46 31.42
N THR A 9 -24.90 27.60 32.43
CA THR A 9 -24.19 27.90 33.68
C THR A 9 -22.69 27.62 33.53
N LEU A 10 -21.85 28.36 34.27
CA LEU A 10 -20.39 28.14 34.25
C LEU A 10 -20.04 26.71 34.68
N ILE A 11 -20.76 26.18 35.67
CA ILE A 11 -20.55 24.82 36.17
C ILE A 11 -20.94 23.76 35.13
N GLU A 12 -21.99 23.99 34.35
CA GLU A 12 -22.41 23.08 33.28
C GLU A 12 -21.37 22.98 32.17
N LEU A 13 -20.79 24.12 31.78
CA LEU A 13 -19.69 24.13 30.81
C LEU A 13 -18.43 23.43 31.36
N LEU A 14 -18.12 23.59 32.65
CA LEU A 14 -17.00 22.89 33.30
C LEU A 14 -17.20 21.36 33.26
N VAL A 15 -18.38 20.87 33.65
CA VAL A 15 -18.68 19.43 33.64
C VAL A 15 -18.60 18.86 32.22
N VAL A 16 -19.10 19.58 31.21
CA VAL A 16 -19.03 19.13 29.81
C VAL A 16 -17.59 19.00 29.32
N ILE A 17 -16.72 19.97 29.61
CA ILE A 17 -15.31 19.89 29.22
C ILE A 17 -14.62 18.72 29.92
N VAL A 18 -14.92 18.47 31.20
CA VAL A 18 -14.38 17.31 31.93
C VAL A 18 -14.84 16.01 31.28
N LEU A 19 -16.12 15.88 30.92
CA LEU A 19 -16.64 14.69 30.25
C LEU A 19 -16.00 14.47 28.88
N ILE A 20 -15.85 15.52 28.06
CA ILE A 20 -15.16 15.44 26.76
C ILE A 20 -13.70 15.04 26.96
N GLY A 21 -13.01 15.57 27.98
CA GLY A 21 -11.64 15.21 28.29
C GLY A 21 -11.47 13.72 28.59
N ILE A 22 -12.37 13.14 29.40
CA ILE A 22 -12.36 11.71 29.72
C ILE A 22 -12.58 10.86 28.45
N LEU A 23 -13.56 11.23 27.62
CA LEU A 23 -13.85 10.53 26.37
C LEU A 23 -12.67 10.60 25.38
N ALA A 24 -12.03 11.76 25.26
CA ALA A 24 -10.91 11.97 24.35
C ALA A 24 -9.70 11.09 24.71
N VAL A 25 -9.40 10.91 26.00
CA VAL A 25 -8.30 10.06 26.46
C VAL A 25 -8.51 8.59 26.07
N ILE A 26 -9.74 8.10 26.09
CA ILE A 26 -10.07 6.71 25.73
C ILE A 26 -10.08 6.54 24.21
N ALA A 27 -10.65 7.49 23.47
CA ALA A 27 -10.86 7.37 22.03
C ALA A 27 -9.58 7.57 21.19
N ALA A 28 -8.64 8.41 21.66
CA ALA A 28 -7.43 8.75 20.91
C ALA A 28 -6.56 7.53 20.52
N PRO A 29 -6.16 6.61 21.44
CA PRO A 29 -5.31 5.48 21.07
C PRO A 29 -6.00 4.51 20.11
N ASP A 30 -7.32 4.31 20.24
CA ASP A 30 -8.09 3.42 19.36
C ASP A 30 -8.18 3.97 17.94
N TYR A 31 -8.37 5.29 17.81
CA TYR A 31 -8.36 5.95 16.51
C TYR A 31 -7.00 5.81 15.80
N LEU A 32 -5.88 5.94 16.52
CA LEU A 32 -4.54 5.77 15.93
C LEU A 32 -4.32 4.35 15.39
N LYS A 33 -4.70 3.32 16.17
CA LYS A 33 -4.62 1.91 15.73
C LYS A 33 -5.51 1.64 14.51
N PHE A 34 -6.71 2.23 14.50
CA PHE A 34 -7.63 2.11 13.37
C PHE A 34 -7.05 2.72 12.09
N ARG A 35 -6.40 3.89 12.20
CA ARG A 35 -5.75 4.54 11.05
C ARG A 35 -4.60 3.68 10.51
N GLN A 36 -3.73 3.16 11.38
CA GLN A 36 -2.66 2.24 10.99
C GLN A 36 -3.18 1.03 10.20
N LYS A 37 -4.29 0.43 10.63
CA LYS A 37 -4.94 -0.69 9.92
C LYS A 37 -5.45 -0.31 8.53
N ILE A 38 -6.07 0.87 8.40
CA ILE A 38 -6.54 1.38 7.12
C ILE A 38 -5.38 1.62 6.17
N ASP A 39 -4.33 2.28 6.65
CA ASP A 39 -3.16 2.63 5.84
C ASP A 39 -2.47 1.36 5.31
N LEU A 40 -2.31 0.34 6.17
CA LEU A 40 -1.76 -0.95 5.79
C LEU A 40 -2.63 -1.68 4.76
N LYS A 41 -3.95 -1.68 4.95
CA LYS A 41 -4.90 -2.29 4.01
C LYS A 41 -4.88 -1.58 2.65
N ASN A 42 -4.86 -0.25 2.65
CA ASN A 42 -4.79 0.53 1.42
C ASN A 42 -3.48 0.27 0.68
N SER A 43 -2.35 0.24 1.38
CA SER A 43 -1.03 -0.10 0.83
C SER A 43 -1.00 -1.48 0.17
N THR A 44 -1.62 -2.47 0.84
CA THR A 44 -1.76 -3.82 0.29
C THR A 44 -2.62 -3.82 -0.98
N SER A 45 -3.74 -3.10 -0.97
CA SER A 45 -4.62 -2.93 -2.14
C SER A 45 -3.93 -2.20 -3.29
N LEU A 46 -3.07 -1.21 -2.99
CA LEU A 46 -2.28 -0.50 -3.99
C LEU A 46 -1.28 -1.45 -4.66
N LEU A 47 -0.57 -2.28 -3.90
CA LEU A 47 0.34 -3.28 -4.47
C LEU A 47 -0.42 -4.29 -5.34
N GLN A 48 -1.55 -4.82 -4.87
CA GLN A 48 -2.40 -5.71 -5.67
C GLN A 48 -2.85 -5.05 -6.98
N THR A 49 -3.25 -3.78 -6.91
CA THR A 49 -3.65 -3.00 -8.09
C THR A 49 -2.46 -2.85 -9.04
N GLY A 50 -1.26 -2.55 -8.52
CA GLY A 50 -0.03 -2.48 -9.30
C GLY A 50 0.30 -3.78 -10.02
N PHE A 51 0.15 -4.95 -9.36
CA PHE A 51 0.31 -6.25 -10.01
C PHE A 51 -0.73 -6.49 -11.11
N SER A 52 -2.01 -6.19 -10.84
CA SER A 52 -3.08 -6.35 -11.83
C SER A 52 -2.92 -5.41 -13.02
N GLU A 53 -2.45 -4.19 -12.78
CA GLU A 53 -2.18 -3.20 -13.82
C GLU A 53 -1.01 -3.65 -14.68
N ALA A 54 0.12 -4.01 -14.08
CA ALA A 54 1.30 -4.51 -14.79
C ALA A 54 0.95 -5.73 -15.66
N TYR A 55 0.17 -6.67 -15.12
CA TYR A 55 -0.34 -7.82 -15.88
C TYR A 55 -1.23 -7.41 -17.06
N SER A 56 -2.18 -6.50 -16.85
CA SER A 56 -3.08 -6.02 -17.90
C SER A 56 -2.34 -5.26 -19.00
N GLN A 57 -1.37 -4.41 -18.63
CA GLN A 57 -0.58 -3.63 -19.58
C GLN A 57 0.37 -4.52 -20.38
N ALA A 58 0.99 -5.54 -19.76
CA ALA A 58 1.85 -6.50 -20.44
C ALA A 58 1.12 -7.22 -21.58
N ARG A 59 -0.16 -7.55 -21.37
CA ARG A 59 -1.01 -8.19 -22.37
C ARG A 59 -1.51 -7.23 -23.44
N SER A 60 -1.84 -5.99 -23.07
CA SER A 60 -2.41 -5.00 -23.99
C SER A 60 -1.37 -4.40 -24.93
N ARG A 61 -0.19 -4.06 -24.41
CA ARG A 61 0.86 -3.37 -25.16
C ARG A 61 1.94 -4.28 -25.72
N SER A 62 1.91 -5.57 -25.41
CA SER A 62 2.93 -6.54 -25.80
C SER A 62 4.35 -6.12 -25.38
N LYS A 63 4.47 -5.45 -24.23
CA LYS A 63 5.75 -5.06 -23.60
C LYS A 63 5.95 -5.78 -22.28
N HIS A 64 7.20 -5.88 -21.85
CA HIS A 64 7.52 -6.43 -20.53
C HIS A 64 7.25 -5.39 -19.45
N TYR A 65 6.68 -5.83 -18.33
CA TYR A 65 6.43 -4.97 -17.17
C TYR A 65 7.12 -5.53 -15.95
N PHE A 66 7.67 -4.64 -15.13
CA PHE A 66 8.33 -4.99 -13.89
C PHE A 66 7.70 -4.25 -12.74
N LEU A 67 7.57 -4.93 -11.61
CA LEU A 67 7.16 -4.38 -10.34
C LEU A 67 8.23 -4.70 -9.32
N GLU A 68 8.83 -3.67 -8.73
CA GLU A 68 9.96 -3.80 -7.80
C GLU A 68 9.62 -3.14 -6.46
N GLY A 69 10.12 -3.71 -5.37
CA GLY A 69 10.04 -3.10 -4.05
C GLY A 69 11.30 -3.40 -3.26
N ASN A 70 11.80 -2.38 -2.55
CA ASN A 70 13.00 -2.50 -1.73
C ASN A 70 12.63 -2.57 -0.25
N SER A 71 13.40 -3.33 0.51
CA SER A 71 13.26 -3.42 1.96
C SER A 71 13.45 -2.04 2.60
N GLY A 72 12.53 -1.68 3.49
CA GLY A 72 12.50 -0.40 4.18
C GLY A 72 11.99 0.77 3.34
N ALA A 73 11.61 0.55 2.07
CA ALA A 73 10.99 1.59 1.27
C ALA A 73 9.51 1.77 1.61
N ASP A 74 9.04 3.01 1.50
CA ASP A 74 7.65 3.44 1.62
C ASP A 74 6.94 3.50 0.26
N HIS A 75 7.51 2.86 -0.77
CA HIS A 75 7.00 2.89 -2.13
C HIS A 75 7.41 1.62 -2.89
N TYR A 76 6.69 1.34 -3.98
CA TYR A 76 7.07 0.35 -4.98
C TYR A 76 7.23 1.01 -6.35
N LEU A 77 7.95 0.34 -7.24
CA LEU A 77 8.23 0.83 -8.59
C LEU A 77 7.47 -0.01 -9.61
N VAL A 78 6.90 0.64 -10.63
CA VAL A 78 6.36 -0.05 -11.81
C VAL A 78 6.89 0.63 -13.06
N PHE A 79 7.44 -0.16 -13.98
CA PHE A 79 8.00 0.34 -15.23
C PHE A 79 7.85 -0.68 -16.36
N GLU A 80 7.79 -0.18 -17.59
CA GLU A 80 7.79 -0.97 -18.82
C GLU A 80 9.20 -1.08 -19.40
N CYS A 81 9.45 -2.18 -20.10
CA CYS A 81 10.70 -2.45 -20.80
C CYS A 81 10.43 -3.04 -22.19
N ASP A 82 11.28 -2.68 -23.14
CA ASP A 82 11.16 -3.15 -24.52
C ASP A 82 11.80 -4.54 -24.72
N ASP A 83 12.65 -4.97 -23.78
CA ASP A 83 13.47 -6.17 -23.86
C ASP A 83 13.41 -7.02 -22.58
N TYR A 84 13.71 -8.32 -22.72
CA TYR A 84 13.56 -9.32 -21.64
C TYR A 84 14.41 -9.03 -20.39
N ILE A 85 15.58 -8.40 -20.59
CA ILE A 85 16.55 -8.07 -19.53
C ILE A 85 16.28 -6.68 -18.95
N CYS A 86 15.38 -5.90 -19.57
CA CYS A 86 15.06 -4.53 -19.23
C CYS A 86 16.28 -3.60 -19.20
N THR A 87 16.89 -3.39 -20.36
CA THR A 87 18.00 -2.41 -20.47
C THR A 87 17.48 -0.97 -20.47
N THR A 88 16.25 -0.76 -20.94
CA THR A 88 15.54 0.52 -20.92
C THR A 88 14.34 0.45 -19.98
N ARG A 89 14.26 1.39 -19.02
CA ARG A 89 13.14 1.53 -18.08
C ARG A 89 12.29 2.76 -18.47
N THR A 90 11.02 2.54 -18.75
CA THR A 90 10.05 3.62 -19.08
C THR A 90 8.89 3.63 -18.08
N ALA A 91 8.44 4.81 -17.65
CA ALA A 91 7.34 4.94 -16.69
C ALA A 91 5.99 4.66 -17.35
N ILE A 92 5.07 4.06 -16.58
CA ILE A 92 3.68 3.79 -17.02
C ILE A 92 2.79 5.02 -16.83
N SER A 93 3.19 5.94 -15.95
CA SER A 93 2.55 7.23 -15.73
C SER A 93 3.39 8.36 -16.34
N ASN A 94 2.75 9.50 -16.66
CA ASN A 94 3.41 10.73 -17.13
C ASN A 94 4.31 11.38 -16.05
N ALA A 95 5.00 10.60 -15.23
CA ALA A 95 6.09 11.06 -14.42
C ALA A 95 7.27 11.34 -15.36
N ALA A 96 7.65 12.62 -15.46
CA ALA A 96 8.89 12.99 -16.10
C ALA A 96 10.02 12.11 -15.54
N SER A 97 10.73 11.44 -16.45
CA SER A 97 11.90 10.60 -16.22
C SER A 97 12.63 10.93 -14.92
N GLY A 98 12.46 10.10 -13.87
CA GLY A 98 13.20 10.26 -12.62
C GLY A 98 12.51 9.75 -11.35
N SER A 99 11.18 9.62 -11.32
CA SER A 99 10.48 9.15 -10.12
C SER A 99 9.42 8.11 -10.48
N PHE A 100 9.81 6.83 -10.48
CA PHE A 100 8.98 5.66 -10.84
C PHE A 100 8.19 5.11 -9.63
N GLN A 101 7.97 5.94 -8.61
CA GLN A 101 7.59 5.53 -7.27
C GLN A 101 6.08 5.67 -7.06
N HIS A 102 5.44 4.57 -6.68
CA HIS A 102 4.07 4.52 -6.19
C HIS A 102 4.14 4.44 -4.67
N PRO A 103 3.83 5.54 -3.96
CA PRO A 103 3.92 5.57 -2.50
C PRO A 103 2.91 4.60 -1.89
N LEU A 104 3.32 3.98 -0.79
CA LEU A 104 2.45 3.29 0.14
C LEU A 104 1.79 4.33 1.07
N GLU A 105 0.69 3.95 1.69
CA GLU A 105 -0.10 4.86 2.51
C GLU A 105 0.43 4.92 3.95
N GLY A 106 0.38 6.12 4.54
CA GLY A 106 0.82 6.35 5.92
C GLY A 106 2.30 6.04 6.13
N ASN A 107 2.62 5.45 7.29
CA ASN A 107 3.98 5.02 7.64
C ASN A 107 4.23 3.56 7.26
N THR A 108 3.60 3.08 6.18
CA THR A 108 3.73 1.69 5.76
C THR A 108 5.04 1.49 5.00
N LEU A 109 5.83 0.52 5.42
CA LEU A 109 7.12 0.15 4.83
C LEU A 109 7.08 -1.28 4.32
N ILE A 110 7.89 -1.57 3.31
CA ILE A 110 8.15 -2.94 2.87
C ILE A 110 9.11 -3.59 3.87
N ASN A 111 8.61 -4.52 4.68
CA ASN A 111 9.37 -5.27 5.68
C ASN A 111 9.70 -6.69 5.21
N SER A 112 9.94 -6.86 3.92
CA SER A 112 10.45 -8.09 3.31
C SER A 112 11.79 -7.84 2.64
N ALA A 113 12.42 -8.90 2.15
CA ALA A 113 13.55 -8.77 1.24
C ALA A 113 13.11 -8.02 -0.04
N ASP A 114 14.08 -7.42 -0.73
CA ASP A 114 13.88 -6.79 -2.03
C ASP A 114 13.24 -7.80 -2.99
N PHE A 115 12.22 -7.37 -3.72
CA PHE A 115 11.52 -8.21 -4.67
C PHE A 115 11.43 -7.53 -6.03
N SER A 116 11.45 -8.35 -7.08
CA SER A 116 11.20 -7.92 -8.45
C SER A 116 10.32 -8.96 -9.11
N VAL A 117 9.19 -8.53 -9.68
CA VAL A 117 8.26 -9.40 -10.39
C VAL A 117 8.14 -8.87 -11.82
N LYS A 118 8.36 -9.76 -12.77
CA LYS A 118 8.28 -9.49 -14.20
C LYS A 118 7.05 -10.14 -14.81
N PHE A 119 6.37 -9.39 -15.66
CA PHE A 119 5.28 -9.86 -16.50
C PHE A 119 5.76 -9.90 -17.95
N LEU A 120 5.72 -11.10 -18.54
CA LEU A 120 6.22 -11.36 -19.88
C LEU A 120 5.16 -11.06 -20.94
N ALA A 121 5.49 -10.24 -21.93
CA ALA A 121 4.69 -10.15 -23.14
C ALA A 121 4.78 -11.45 -23.97
N PRO A 122 3.76 -11.76 -24.79
CA PRO A 122 2.45 -11.09 -24.89
C PRO A 122 1.40 -11.65 -23.91
N HIS A 123 1.71 -12.75 -23.20
CA HIS A 123 0.72 -13.52 -22.44
C HIS A 123 0.53 -13.04 -20.99
N GLY A 124 1.43 -12.19 -20.50
CA GLY A 124 1.43 -11.71 -19.12
C GLY A 124 2.00 -12.70 -18.12
N ASP A 125 2.76 -13.72 -18.56
CA ASP A 125 3.30 -14.75 -17.67
C ASP A 125 4.16 -14.11 -16.57
N MET A 126 3.86 -14.44 -15.32
CA MET A 126 4.54 -13.88 -14.16
C MET A 126 5.81 -14.68 -13.85
N GLN A 127 6.92 -13.97 -13.68
CA GLN A 127 8.18 -14.53 -13.23
C GLN A 127 8.74 -13.66 -12.11
N ILE A 128 9.10 -14.26 -10.98
CA ILE A 128 9.85 -13.54 -9.95
C ILE A 128 11.32 -13.48 -10.40
N VAL A 129 11.90 -12.29 -10.36
CA VAL A 129 13.27 -11.99 -10.76
C VAL A 129 14.08 -11.69 -9.50
N THR A 130 15.34 -12.11 -9.52
CA THR A 130 16.31 -11.91 -8.44
C THR A 130 16.33 -10.46 -7.93
N PRO A 131 16.50 -10.24 -6.62
CA PRO A 131 17.10 -11.18 -5.66
C PRO A 131 16.14 -12.19 -5.02
N ALA A 132 14.83 -11.93 -4.99
CA ALA A 132 13.87 -12.92 -4.50
C ALA A 132 13.55 -13.92 -5.61
N SER A 133 13.97 -15.19 -5.50
CA SER A 133 13.62 -16.27 -6.44
C SER A 133 12.93 -17.40 -5.68
N THR A 134 12.00 -17.04 -4.80
CA THR A 134 11.26 -17.99 -3.97
C THR A 134 9.80 -17.98 -4.41
N ASP A 135 9.28 -19.12 -4.87
CA ASP A 135 7.87 -19.31 -5.21
C ASP A 135 7.22 -20.16 -4.10
N PRO A 136 6.20 -19.66 -3.37
CA PRO A 136 5.59 -18.34 -3.52
C PRO A 136 6.43 -17.20 -2.94
N LEU A 137 6.32 -16.01 -3.55
CA LEU A 137 6.95 -14.79 -3.03
C LEU A 137 6.04 -14.19 -1.96
N THR A 138 6.56 -13.97 -0.75
CA THR A 138 5.83 -13.29 0.32
C THR A 138 6.42 -11.89 0.53
N ILE A 139 5.59 -10.88 0.30
CA ILE A 139 5.88 -9.47 0.55
C ILE A 139 5.21 -9.11 1.87
N ILE A 140 5.96 -8.56 2.80
CA ILE A 140 5.46 -8.16 4.12
C ILE A 140 5.43 -6.64 4.14
N LEU A 141 4.28 -6.09 4.47
CA LEU A 141 4.13 -4.66 4.75
C LEU A 141 4.05 -4.47 6.26
N ASP A 142 4.73 -3.46 6.80
CA ASP A 142 4.66 -3.08 8.21
C ASP A 142 4.22 -1.61 8.34
N ASN A 143 3.28 -1.35 9.24
CA ASN A 143 2.93 0.00 9.67
C ASN A 143 3.03 0.07 11.20
N ILE A 144 4.21 0.45 11.69
CA ILE A 144 4.49 0.67 13.13
C ILE A 144 4.18 -0.60 13.94
N GLY A 145 4.68 -1.75 13.48
CA GLY A 145 4.54 -3.05 14.14
C GLY A 145 3.25 -3.80 13.85
N LEU A 146 2.35 -3.25 13.01
CA LEU A 146 1.25 -4.00 12.42
C LEU A 146 1.67 -4.50 11.03
N THR A 147 1.68 -5.82 10.84
CA THR A 147 2.13 -6.44 9.60
C THR A 147 0.96 -6.98 8.75
N SER A 148 1.10 -6.94 7.44
CA SER A 148 0.20 -7.61 6.48
C SER A 148 1.04 -8.35 5.45
N ASP A 149 0.65 -9.59 5.17
CA ASP A 149 1.39 -10.47 4.28
C ASP A 149 0.67 -10.56 2.92
N LEU A 150 1.42 -10.37 1.85
CA LEU A 150 0.98 -10.49 0.47
C LEU A 150 1.77 -11.62 -0.19
N THR A 151 1.13 -12.76 -0.42
CA THR A 151 1.76 -13.93 -1.02
C THR A 151 1.36 -14.04 -2.50
N LEU A 152 2.36 -14.15 -3.35
CA LEU A 152 2.25 -14.21 -4.81
C LEU A 152 2.64 -15.60 -5.28
N TYR A 153 1.73 -16.25 -6.00
CA TYR A 153 1.95 -17.56 -6.59
C TYR A 153 2.15 -17.42 -8.10
N THR A 154 3.37 -17.65 -8.56
CA THR A 154 3.72 -17.43 -9.98
C THR A 154 2.99 -18.37 -10.94
N LYS A 155 2.74 -19.61 -10.53
CA LYS A 155 2.09 -20.64 -11.37
C LYS A 155 0.59 -20.44 -11.53
N SER A 156 -0.07 -19.78 -10.58
CA SER A 156 -1.51 -19.56 -10.60
C SER A 156 -1.89 -18.11 -10.85
N GLY A 157 -0.92 -17.18 -10.79
CA GLY A 157 -1.16 -15.74 -10.83
C GLY A 157 -2.00 -15.24 -9.65
N LEU A 158 -2.19 -16.08 -8.62
CA LEU A 158 -3.01 -15.74 -7.46
C LEU A 158 -2.21 -14.88 -6.49
N VAL A 159 -2.86 -13.82 -6.03
CA VAL A 159 -2.37 -12.94 -4.99
C VAL A 159 -3.26 -13.16 -3.77
N THR A 160 -2.68 -13.67 -2.68
CA THR A 160 -3.40 -13.85 -1.42
C THR A 160 -2.90 -12.85 -0.39
N THR A 161 -3.82 -12.29 0.39
CA THR A 161 -3.48 -11.39 1.49
C THR A 161 -3.91 -12.01 2.79
N ASP A 162 -2.97 -12.16 3.72
CA ASP A 162 -3.28 -12.35 5.12
C ASP A 162 -3.20 -10.98 5.80
N THR A 163 -4.36 -10.34 5.92
CA THR A 163 -4.52 -9.13 6.72
C THR A 163 -4.91 -9.52 8.15
N PRO A 164 -4.33 -8.91 9.20
CA PRO A 164 -4.74 -9.12 10.59
C PRO A 164 -6.12 -8.52 10.92
#